data_AF-J3M4L7-F1
#
_entry.id   AF-J3M4L7-F1
#
_cell.length_a   1.000
_cell.length_b   1.000
_cell.length_c   1.000
_cell.angle_alpha   90.00
_cell.angle_beta   90.00
_cell.angle_gamma   90.00
#
_symmetry.space_group_name_H-M   'P 1'
#
loop_
_entity.id
_entity.type
_entity.pdbx_description
1 polymer ?
#
loop_
_entity_poly.entity_id
_entity_poly.type
_entity_poly.pdbx_seq_one_letter_code
_entity_poly.pdbx_strand_id
1 'polypeptide(L)'
;MVKNYDWFEYQGRRFLETKGIIVNSSVELEGIVLVAIAAACPDPENHAIAPAIWFDCPSPDQPQECVRWLDGQPPASVVFLCFGSGSYLEPA
;
A
#
# COMPACT_ATOMS: atom_id res chain seq x y z
N MET A 1 -2.73 26.18 3.78
CA MET A 1 -2.10 24.85 4.02
C MET A 1 -1.86 24.64 5.52
N VAL A 2 -2.91 24.73 6.36
CA VAL A 2 -2.85 24.49 7.83
C VAL A 2 -4.18 23.88 8.29
N LYS A 3 -4.57 22.74 7.73
CA LYS A 3 -5.75 21.96 8.17
C LYS A 3 -5.46 20.46 8.38
N ASN A 4 -4.19 20.05 8.39
CA ASN A 4 -3.83 18.64 8.27
C ASN A 4 -3.25 18.00 9.54
N TYR A 5 -2.54 18.77 10.38
CA TYR A 5 -1.93 18.20 11.59
C TYR A 5 -2.97 17.88 12.66
N ASP A 6 -3.88 18.81 12.96
CA ASP A 6 -4.93 18.60 13.97
C ASP A 6 -5.82 17.40 13.62
N TRP A 7 -6.15 17.23 12.35
CA TRP A 7 -6.91 16.06 11.87
C TRP A 7 -6.13 14.76 12.07
N PHE A 8 -4.85 14.74 11.64
CA PHE A 8 -4.00 13.56 11.79
C PHE A 8 -3.81 13.17 13.26
N GLU A 9 -3.53 14.14 14.12
CA GLU A 9 -3.39 13.92 15.57
C GLU A 9 -4.70 13.44 16.19
N TYR A 10 -5.81 14.08 15.85
CA TYR A 10 -7.14 13.71 16.33
C TYR A 10 -7.48 12.26 15.95
N GLN A 11 -7.24 11.85 14.71
CA GLN A 11 -7.49 10.47 14.28
C GLN A 11 -6.52 9.48 14.93
N GLY A 12 -5.22 9.84 15.02
CA GLY A 12 -4.20 8.99 15.61
C GLY A 12 -4.48 8.62 17.06
N ARG A 13 -4.93 9.59 17.87
CA ARG A 13 -5.34 9.34 19.27
C ARG A 13 -6.51 8.35 19.39
N ARG A 14 -7.37 8.30 18.38
CA ARG A 14 -8.59 7.48 18.38
C ARG A 14 -8.39 6.08 17.82
N PHE A 15 -7.23 5.75 17.26
CA PHE A 15 -6.92 4.36 16.88
C PHE A 15 -7.00 3.42 18.08
N LEU A 16 -6.66 3.89 19.28
CA LEU A 16 -6.77 3.14 20.52
C LEU A 16 -8.22 2.90 20.98
N GLU A 17 -9.20 3.61 20.40
CA GLU A 17 -10.63 3.41 20.67
C GLU A 17 -11.24 2.27 19.81
N THR A 18 -10.48 1.76 18.83
CA THR A 18 -10.96 0.70 17.93
C THR A 18 -10.85 -0.69 18.58
N LYS A 19 -11.53 -1.69 18.01
CA LYS A 19 -11.42 -3.08 18.48
C LYS A 19 -10.16 -3.80 17.97
N GLY A 20 -9.56 -3.27 16.91
CA GLY A 20 -8.43 -3.87 16.22
C GLY A 20 -8.07 -3.08 14.98
N ILE A 21 -6.81 -3.18 14.57
CA ILE A 21 -6.27 -2.50 13.39
C ILE A 21 -5.90 -3.56 12.35
N ILE A 22 -6.49 -3.46 11.18
CA ILE A 22 -6.17 -4.32 10.04
C ILE A 22 -5.09 -3.63 9.22
N VAL A 23 -3.96 -4.32 9.03
CA VAL A 23 -2.83 -3.84 8.27
C VAL A 23 -2.66 -4.73 7.04
N ASN A 24 -2.67 -4.15 5.84
CA ASN A 24 -2.31 -4.86 4.61
C ASN A 24 -0.79 -5.06 4.54
N SER A 25 -0.26 -5.82 5.48
CA SER A 25 1.14 -6.24 5.60
C SER A 25 1.23 -7.69 6.08
N SER A 26 2.41 -8.29 6.03
CA SER A 26 2.66 -9.68 6.46
C SER A 26 3.84 -9.75 7.41
N VAL A 27 3.93 -10.82 8.19
CA VAL A 27 5.05 -11.03 9.13
C VAL A 27 6.36 -11.24 8.37
N GLU A 28 6.33 -11.84 7.19
CA GLU A 28 7.50 -12.04 6.33
C GLU A 28 8.06 -10.71 5.81
N LEU A 29 7.20 -9.72 5.58
CA LEU A 29 7.59 -8.39 5.10
C LEU A 29 8.01 -7.47 6.26
N GLU A 30 7.25 -7.45 7.36
CA GLU A 30 7.37 -6.42 8.40
C GLU A 30 7.38 -6.98 9.84
N GLY A 31 7.78 -8.23 10.04
CA GLY A 31 7.70 -8.91 11.34
C GLY A 31 8.33 -8.13 12.51
N ILE A 32 9.49 -7.49 12.31
CA ILE A 32 10.15 -6.67 13.34
C ILE A 32 9.27 -5.48 13.74
N VAL A 33 8.64 -4.83 12.77
CA VAL A 33 7.78 -3.66 13.00
C VAL A 33 6.52 -4.09 13.75
N LEU A 34 5.90 -5.21 13.35
CA LEU A 34 4.70 -5.74 14.01
C LEU A 34 4.97 -6.10 15.48
N VAL A 35 6.13 -6.71 15.78
CA VAL A 35 6.55 -7.01 17.16
C VAL A 35 6.76 -5.73 17.96
N ALA A 36 7.44 -4.73 17.39
CA ALA A 36 7.68 -3.46 18.05
C ALA A 36 6.36 -2.72 18.38
N ILE A 37 5.40 -2.74 17.45
CA ILE A 37 4.08 -2.13 17.67
C ILE A 37 3.33 -2.87 18.78
N ALA A 38 3.29 -4.21 18.75
CA ALA A 38 2.62 -5.01 19.78
C ALA A 38 3.23 -4.79 21.19
N ALA A 39 4.53 -4.54 21.27
CA ALA A 39 5.21 -4.24 22.54
C ALA A 39 4.93 -2.82 23.05
N ALA A 40 4.84 -1.82 22.15
CA ALA A 40 4.60 -0.43 22.52
C ALA A 40 3.12 -0.12 22.79
N CYS A 41 2.23 -0.75 22.02
CA CYS A 41 0.78 -0.54 22.05
C CYS A 41 0.09 -1.91 21.96
N PRO A 42 -0.08 -2.63 23.09
CA PRO A 42 -0.65 -3.97 23.10
C PRO A 42 -2.15 -4.00 22.77
N ASP A 43 -2.86 -2.88 23.00
CA ASP A 43 -4.26 -2.70 22.66
C ASP A 43 -4.44 -1.53 21.67
N PRO A 44 -5.28 -1.65 20.64
CA PRO A 44 -6.03 -2.85 20.24
C PRO A 44 -5.21 -3.81 19.36
N GLU A 45 -5.72 -5.03 19.16
CA GLU A 45 -5.02 -6.09 18.43
C GLU A 45 -4.71 -5.69 16.98
N ASN A 46 -3.50 -6.01 16.51
CA ASN A 46 -3.03 -5.72 15.16
C ASN A 46 -3.08 -6.98 14.29
N HIS A 47 -3.79 -6.92 13.17
CA HIS A 47 -3.94 -8.04 12.24
C HIS A 47 -3.28 -7.71 10.91
N ALA A 48 -2.09 -8.28 10.69
CA ALA A 48 -1.42 -8.28 9.40
C ALA A 48 -2.07 -9.31 8.46
N ILE A 49 -2.69 -8.85 7.37
CA ILE A 49 -3.51 -9.71 6.47
C ILE A 49 -3.01 -9.76 5.01
N ALA A 50 -1.76 -9.38 4.75
CA ALA A 50 -1.26 -9.24 3.37
C ALA A 50 -1.02 -10.55 2.61
N PRO A 51 -0.87 -10.43 1.28
CA PRO A 51 -1.19 -9.24 0.48
C PRO A 51 -2.65 -9.26 -0.01
N ALA A 52 -3.45 -8.32 0.48
CA ALA A 52 -4.77 -8.04 -0.07
C ALA A 52 -4.61 -7.13 -1.29
N ILE A 53 -4.44 -7.75 -2.45
CA ILE A 53 -4.28 -7.07 -3.74
C ILE A 53 -5.61 -7.12 -4.49
N TRP A 54 -6.04 -5.99 -5.02
CA TRP A 54 -7.16 -5.94 -5.95
C TRP A 54 -6.68 -6.28 -7.36
N PHE A 55 -7.22 -7.34 -7.95
CA PHE A 55 -7.09 -7.61 -9.37
C PHE A 55 -8.34 -7.09 -10.04
N ASP A 56 -8.23 -5.96 -10.74
CA ASP A 56 -9.28 -5.59 -11.67
C ASP A 56 -9.19 -6.51 -12.88
N CYS A 57 -10.32 -7.06 -13.33
CA CYS A 57 -10.35 -7.84 -14.55
C CYS A 57 -10.65 -6.85 -15.68
N PRO A 58 -9.66 -6.46 -16.50
CA PRO A 58 -9.91 -5.55 -17.59
C PRO A 58 -10.98 -6.16 -18.50
N SER A 59 -11.86 -5.32 -19.02
CA SER A 59 -12.86 -5.82 -19.97
C SER A 59 -12.14 -6.48 -21.16
N PRO A 60 -12.69 -7.57 -21.74
CA PRO A 60 -12.09 -8.23 -22.89
C PRO A 60 -11.78 -7.29 -24.06
N ASP A 61 -12.52 -6.18 -24.12
CA ASP A 61 -12.45 -5.17 -25.17
C ASP A 61 -11.37 -4.09 -24.92
N GLN A 62 -10.70 -4.07 -23.76
CA GLN A 62 -9.61 -3.12 -23.53
C GLN A 62 -8.30 -3.62 -24.17
N PRO A 63 -7.73 -2.88 -25.13
CA PRO A 63 -6.47 -3.28 -25.75
C PRO A 63 -5.31 -3.17 -24.75
N GLN A 64 -4.77 -4.32 -24.34
CA GLN A 64 -3.58 -4.42 -23.49
C GLN A 64 -2.27 -4.34 -24.31
N GLU A 65 -2.10 -3.26 -25.07
CA GLU A 65 -0.96 -3.10 -25.99
C GLU A 65 0.39 -3.18 -25.27
N CYS A 66 0.51 -2.58 -24.08
CA CYS A 66 1.72 -2.62 -23.27
C CYS A 66 2.06 -4.04 -22.78
N VAL A 67 1.06 -4.86 -22.45
CA VAL A 67 1.27 -6.26 -22.03
C VAL A 67 1.71 -7.09 -23.23
N ARG A 68 1.07 -6.93 -24.39
CA ARG A 68 1.49 -7.61 -25.63
C ARG A 68 2.91 -7.26 -26.05
N TRP A 69 3.31 -6.00 -25.87
CA TRP A 69 4.70 -5.59 -26.11
C TRP A 69 5.66 -6.23 -25.10
N LEU A 70 5.27 -6.34 -23.83
CA LEU A 70 6.05 -6.96 -22.77
C LEU A 70 6.29 -8.45 -23.02
N ASP A 71 5.31 -9.17 -23.57
CA ASP A 71 5.42 -10.60 -23.92
C ASP A 71 6.55 -10.89 -24.93
N GLY A 72 6.96 -9.89 -25.73
CA GLY A 72 8.05 -10.00 -26.70
C GLY A 72 9.45 -9.72 -26.14
N GLN A 73 9.57 -9.33 -24.87
CA GLN A 73 10.85 -8.94 -24.28
C GLN A 73 11.56 -10.14 -23.62
N PRO A 74 12.91 -10.19 -23.59
CA PRO A 74 13.63 -11.17 -22.80
C PRO A 74 13.24 -11.13 -21.31
N PRO A 75 13.31 -12.25 -20.57
CA PRO A 75 13.04 -12.26 -19.14
C PRO A 75 13.94 -11.26 -18.39
N ALA A 76 13.34 -10.50 -17.47
CA ALA A 76 14.02 -9.52 -16.63
C ALA A 76 14.78 -8.40 -17.38
N SER A 77 14.38 -8.06 -18.62
CA SER A 77 15.02 -6.99 -19.40
C SER A 77 14.30 -5.63 -19.38
N VAL A 78 13.12 -5.55 -18.76
CA VAL A 78 12.27 -4.34 -18.76
C VAL A 78 12.22 -3.73 -17.37
N VAL A 79 12.33 -2.40 -17.30
CA VAL A 79 12.10 -1.62 -16.07
C VAL A 79 10.72 -0.97 -16.14
N PHE A 80 9.88 -1.25 -15.16
CA PHE A 80 8.60 -0.56 -14.98
C PHE A 80 8.79 0.66 -14.07
N LEU A 81 8.38 1.84 -14.57
CA LEU A 81 8.42 3.09 -13.82
C LEU A 81 7.00 3.61 -13.59
N CYS A 82 6.60 3.71 -12.32
CA CYS A 82 5.28 4.21 -11.92
C CYS A 82 5.39 4.98 -10.60
N PHE A 83 4.89 6.21 -10.58
CA PHE A 83 4.90 7.10 -9.41
C PHE A 83 3.54 7.16 -8.68
N GLY A 84 2.57 6.35 -9.12
CA GLY A 84 1.20 6.38 -8.62
C GLY A 84 0.36 7.52 -9.20
N SER A 85 -0.94 7.50 -8.93
CA SER A 85 -1.90 8.46 -9.51
C SER A 85 -1.80 9.88 -8.97
N GLY A 86 -1.15 10.08 -7.81
CA GLY A 86 -1.00 11.36 -7.14
C GLY A 86 0.33 12.07 -7.38
N SER A 87 1.18 11.55 -8.26
CA SER A 87 2.49 12.14 -8.51
C SER A 87 2.43 13.41 -9.35
N TYR A 88 3.31 14.36 -9.06
CA TYR A 88 3.57 15.52 -9.89
C TYR A 88 5.06 15.63 -10.17
N LEU A 89 5.42 15.82 -11.44
CA LEU A 89 6.80 15.98 -11.87
C LEU A 89 6.93 17.37 -12.51
N GLU A 90 7.83 18.18 -11.97
CA GLU A 90 8.19 19.46 -12.57
C GLU A 90 8.98 19.20 -13.86
N PRO A 91 8.72 19.95 -14.95
CA PRO A 91 9.58 19.94 -16.13
C PRO A 91 11.01 20.38 -15.78
N ALA A 92 11.99 19.79 -16.48
CA ALA A 92 13.40 20.19 -16.40
C ALA A 92 13.67 21.51 -17.15
#